data_AF-A0A9P3KVM3-F1
#
_entry.id   AF-A0A9P3KVM3-F1
#
_cell.length_a   1.000
_cell.length_b   1.000
_cell.length_c   1.000
_cell.angle_alpha   90.00
_cell.angle_beta   90.00
_cell.angle_gamma   90.00
#
_symmetry.space_group_name_H-M   'P 1'
#
loop_
_entity.id
_entity.type
_entity.pdbx_description
1 polymer ?
#
loop_
_entity_poly.entity_id
_entity_poly.type
_entity_poly.pdbx_seq_one_letter_code
_entity_poly.pdbx_strand_id
1 'polypeptide(L)'
;MLPPRVPPSADQVILGYETCRPPTGCFETQTLSPLGWLAVVIALVTCWPFACVPCFIPQFHERCQRPVFGYPPPAPAPGFPMPPS
;
A
#
# COMPACT_ATOMS: atom_id res chain seq x y z
N MET A 1 -4.79 6.11 3.95
CA MET A 1 -3.56 6.51 3.24
C MET A 1 -2.37 5.93 3.98
N LEU A 2 -1.40 5.33 3.28
CA LEU A 2 -0.19 4.78 3.91
C LEU A 2 0.94 5.82 3.94
N PRO A 3 1.83 5.77 4.96
CA PRO A 3 3.01 6.62 4.98
C PRO A 3 3.95 6.28 3.80
N PRO A 4 4.77 7.21 3.31
CA PRO A 4 5.73 6.97 2.22
C PRO A 4 6.77 5.88 2.57
N ARG A 5 7.41 5.27 1.56
CA ARG A 5 8.43 4.20 1.77
C ARG A 5 9.68 4.74 2.43
N VAL A 6 10.03 5.94 2.00
CA VAL A 6 11.22 6.66 2.42
C VAL A 6 10.73 8.01 2.93
N PRO A 7 11.24 8.48 4.08
CA PRO A 7 10.93 9.82 4.54
C PRO A 7 11.38 10.83 3.46
N PRO A 8 10.53 11.82 3.13
CA PRO A 8 10.89 12.79 2.10
C PRO A 8 12.07 13.64 2.58
N SER A 9 12.98 13.94 1.67
CA SER A 9 14.03 14.95 1.88
C SER A 9 13.47 16.36 1.71
N ALA A 10 14.15 17.36 2.27
CA ALA A 10 13.92 18.75 1.90
C ALA A 10 14.02 18.89 0.36
N ASP A 11 13.15 19.70 -0.24
CA ASP A 11 13.02 19.94 -1.70
C ASP A 11 12.35 18.83 -2.53
N GLN A 12 11.89 17.74 -1.92
CA GLN A 12 11.08 16.74 -2.62
C GLN A 12 9.59 17.13 -2.61
N VAL A 13 8.96 17.01 -3.77
CA VAL A 13 7.52 17.24 -3.97
C VAL A 13 6.79 15.93 -4.23
N ILE A 14 5.48 15.92 -3.98
CA ILE A 14 4.63 14.78 -4.33
C ILE A 14 4.54 14.72 -5.86
N LEU A 15 5.06 13.66 -6.45
CA LEU A 15 4.98 13.41 -7.89
C LEU A 15 3.69 12.66 -8.27
N GLY A 16 3.11 11.92 -7.32
CA GLY A 16 1.87 11.19 -7.51
C GLY A 16 1.57 10.22 -6.37
N TYR A 17 0.59 9.34 -6.61
CA TYR A 17 0.18 8.32 -5.65
C TYR A 17 0.29 6.93 -6.28
N GLU A 18 1.03 6.02 -5.64
CA GLU A 18 1.04 4.61 -6.00
C GLU A 18 -0.11 3.87 -5.32
N THR A 19 -0.76 2.97 -6.05
CA THR A 19 -1.79 2.09 -5.49
C THR A 19 -1.12 0.83 -4.93
N CYS A 20 -1.12 0.67 -3.61
CA CYS A 20 -0.59 -0.48 -2.92
C CYS A 20 -1.70 -1.49 -2.62
N ARG A 21 -1.43 -2.78 -2.85
CA ARG A 21 -2.28 -3.86 -2.36
C ARG A 21 -2.00 -4.07 -0.87
N PRO A 22 -3.02 -4.30 -0.02
CA PRO A 22 -2.79 -4.65 1.37
C PRO A 22 -1.91 -5.90 1.47
N PRO A 23 -1.01 -5.97 2.46
CA PRO A 23 -0.03 -7.05 2.59
C PRO A 23 -0.67 -8.41 2.92
N THR A 24 -1.88 -8.41 3.48
CA THR A 24 -2.58 -9.61 3.91
C THR A 24 -4.09 -9.44 3.71
N GLY A 25 -4.74 -10.40 3.04
CA GLY A 25 -6.19 -10.58 3.12
C GLY A 25 -6.62 -11.11 4.48
N CYS A 26 -7.92 -11.11 4.76
CA CYS A 26 -8.44 -11.51 6.08
C CYS A 26 -8.13 -12.98 6.47
N PHE A 27 -7.76 -13.83 5.51
CA PHE A 27 -7.30 -15.20 5.72
C PHE A 27 -6.08 -15.53 4.86
N GLU A 28 -5.08 -14.66 4.80
CA GLU A 28 -3.82 -14.95 4.10
C GLU A 28 -3.08 -16.10 4.80
N THR A 29 -3.30 -17.34 4.36
CA THR A 29 -2.72 -18.56 4.96
C THR A 29 -1.63 -19.20 4.09
N GLN A 30 -1.32 -18.61 2.94
CA GLN A 30 -0.45 -19.19 1.91
C GLN A 30 1.01 -19.42 2.36
N THR A 31 1.46 -18.75 3.43
CA THR A 31 2.83 -18.89 3.97
C THR A 31 2.86 -19.53 5.36
N LEU A 32 1.77 -20.11 5.84
CA LEU A 32 1.74 -20.70 7.18
C LEU A 32 2.50 -22.03 7.22
N SER A 33 3.36 -22.15 8.21
CA SER A 33 3.96 -23.44 8.57
C SER A 33 2.89 -24.41 9.09
N PRO A 34 3.16 -25.72 9.12
CA PRO A 34 2.21 -26.72 9.64
C PRO A 34 1.75 -26.41 11.07
N LEU A 35 2.63 -25.83 11.88
CA LEU A 35 2.32 -25.38 13.23
C LEU A 35 1.35 -24.18 13.23
N GLY A 36 1.48 -23.29 12.24
CA GLY A 36 0.58 -22.18 12.02
C GLY A 36 -0.85 -22.61 11.66
N TRP A 37 -0.99 -23.69 10.88
CA TRP A 37 -2.31 -24.27 10.59
C TRP A 37 -3.00 -24.84 11.83
N LEU A 38 -2.26 -25.48 12.73
CA LEU A 38 -2.81 -25.95 14.01
C LEU A 38 -3.34 -24.77 14.84
N ALA A 39 -2.60 -23.66 14.89
CA ALA A 39 -3.04 -22.46 15.60
C ALA A 39 -4.33 -21.85 14.99
N VAL A 40 -4.46 -21.85 13.66
CA VAL A 40 -5.68 -21.41 12.98
C VAL A 40 -6.88 -22.29 13.34
N VAL A 41 -6.72 -23.62 13.38
CA VAL A 41 -7.80 -24.55 13.76
C VAL A 41 -8.24 -24.33 15.21
N ILE A 42 -7.29 -24.18 16.13
CA ILE A 42 -7.59 -23.90 17.54
C ILE A 42 -8.32 -22.56 17.69
N ALA A 43 -7.85 -21.51 16.99
CA ALA A 43 -8.49 -20.20 17.01
C ALA A 43 -9.90 -20.22 16.42
N LEU A 44 -10.14 -20.99 15.36
CA LEU A 44 -11.46 -21.16 14.76
C LEU A 44 -12.45 -21.85 15.71
N VAL A 45 -12.01 -22.88 16.44
CA VAL A 45 -12.87 -23.65 17.35
C VAL A 45 -13.17 -22.88 18.64
N THR A 46 -12.16 -22.16 19.19
CA THR A 46 -12.29 -21.45 20.47
C THR A 46 -12.83 -20.04 20.33
N CYS A 47 -12.59 -19.38 19.20
CA CYS A 47 -12.84 -17.97 18.98
C CYS A 47 -13.56 -17.70 17.65
N TRP A 48 -14.40 -18.66 17.21
CA TRP A 48 -15.19 -18.64 15.96
C TRP A 48 -15.70 -17.25 15.54
N PRO A 49 -16.42 -16.48 16.39
CA PRO A 49 -16.96 -15.20 15.95
C PRO A 49 -15.87 -14.14 15.71
N PHE A 50 -14.76 -14.22 16.44
CA PHE A 50 -13.64 -13.29 16.32
C PHE A 50 -12.73 -13.60 15.13
N ALA A 51 -12.69 -14.86 14.68
CA ALA A 51 -11.92 -15.24 13.49
C ALA A 51 -12.40 -14.52 12.21
N CYS A 52 -13.68 -14.11 12.16
CA CYS A 52 -14.24 -13.38 11.02
C CYS A 52 -14.07 -11.85 11.11
N VAL A 53 -13.70 -11.30 12.28
CA VAL A 53 -13.57 -9.85 12.50
C VAL A 53 -12.64 -9.16 11.50
N PRO A 54 -11.46 -9.73 11.14
CA PRO A 54 -10.60 -9.12 10.13
C PRO A 54 -11.24 -8.99 8.75
N CYS A 55 -12.23 -9.83 8.42
CA CYS A 55 -12.96 -9.74 7.14
C CYS A 55 -13.99 -8.60 7.10
N PHE A 56 -14.33 -8.03 8.25
CA PHE A 56 -15.21 -6.86 8.35
C PHE A 56 -14.44 -5.54 8.45
N ILE A 57 -13.11 -5.59 8.52
CA ILE A 57 -12.28 -4.40 8.57
C ILE A 57 -11.81 -4.07 7.14
N PRO A 58 -12.30 -2.97 6.53
CA PRO A 58 -12.06 -2.65 5.12
C PRO A 58 -10.57 -2.46 4.80
N GLN A 59 -9.76 -2.09 5.79
CA GLN A 59 -8.32 -1.91 5.65
C GLN A 59 -7.57 -3.16 5.16
N PHE A 60 -8.13 -4.36 5.35
CA PHE A 60 -7.54 -5.62 4.87
C PHE A 60 -7.96 -5.99 3.44
N HIS A 61 -8.90 -5.24 2.84
CA HIS A 61 -9.45 -5.52 1.52
C HIS A 61 -9.22 -4.39 0.52
N GLU A 62 -9.17 -3.16 1.00
CA GLU A 62 -9.08 -1.98 0.15
C GLU A 62 -7.64 -1.70 -0.30
N ARG A 63 -7.52 -1.35 -1.58
CA ARG A 63 -6.25 -0.86 -2.13
C ARG A 63 -5.93 0.48 -1.47
N CYS A 64 -4.75 0.56 -0.89
CA CYS A 64 -4.29 1.77 -0.23
C CYS A 64 -3.54 2.66 -1.21
N GLN A 65 -3.69 3.98 -1.09
CA GLN A 65 -2.84 4.93 -1.82
C GLN A 65 -1.66 5.37 -0.95
N ARG A 66 -0.50 5.49 -1.58
CA ARG A 66 0.74 5.94 -0.95
C ARG A 66 1.38 7.06 -1.79
N PRO A 67 1.74 8.21 -1.18
CA PRO A 67 2.40 9.28 -1.91
C PRO A 67 3.83 8.88 -2.31
N VAL A 68 4.20 9.21 -3.54
CA VAL A 68 5.56 9.05 -4.08
C VAL A 68 6.18 10.43 -4.18
N PHE A 69 7.31 10.61 -3.49
CA PHE A 69 8.07 11.86 -3.47
C PHE A 69 9.25 11.80 -4.43
N GLY A 70 9.56 12.93 -5.06
CA GLY A 70 10.76 13.08 -5.88
C GLY A 70 11.06 14.54 -6.17
N TYR A 71 12.11 14.79 -6.93
CA TYR A 71 12.53 16.16 -7.26
C TYR A 71 11.70 16.71 -8.41
N PRO A 72 11.36 18.01 -8.39
CA PRO A 72 10.65 18.65 -9.49
C PRO A 72 11.50 18.54 -10.77
N PRO A 73 10.87 18.32 -11.94
CA PRO A 73 11.59 18.36 -13.21
C PRO A 73 12.25 19.74 -13.39
N PRO A 74 13.45 19.81 -14.01
CA PRO A 74 14.08 21.09 -14.32
C PRO A 74 13.10 21.92 -15.15
N ALA A 75 12.98 23.21 -14.81
CA ALA A 75 12.09 24.12 -15.51
C ALA A 75 12.36 24.03 -17.03
N PRO A 76 11.32 23.98 -17.88
CA PRO A 76 11.52 24.01 -19.31
C PRO A 76 12.37 25.24 -19.65
N ALA A 77 13.46 25.04 -20.40
CA ALA A 77 14.27 26.14 -20.89
C ALA A 77 13.35 27.17 -21.58
N PRO A 78 13.59 28.49 -21.42
CA PRO A 78 12.80 29.50 -22.10
C PRO A 78 12.72 29.15 -23.59
N GLY A 79 11.52 28.81 -24.07
CA GLY A 79 11.33 28.26 -25.39
C GLY A 79 11.86 29.20 -26.46
N PHE A 80 12.74 28.71 -27.32
CA PHE A 80 12.92 29.32 -28.63
C PHE A 80 11.58 29.22 -29.36
N PRO A 81 11.01 30.33 -29.88
CA PRO A 81 9.76 30.27 -30.63
C PRO A 81 9.95 29.34 -31.84
N MET A 82 9.06 28.36 -31.98
CA MET A 82 9.02 27.48 -33.14
C MET A 82 8.65 28.32 -34.38
N PRO A 83 9.44 28.28 -35.48
CA PRO A 83 9.13 29.08 -36.67
C PRO A 83 7.83 28.57 -37.32
N PRO A 84 6.95 29.47 -37.82
CA PRO A 84 5.72 29.07 -38.49
C PRO A 84 6.03 28.31 -39.79
N SER A 85 5.31 27.21 -39.99
CA SER A 85 5.29 26.38 -41.20
C SER A 85 4.65 27.09 -42.39
#